data_AF-A6M1L7-F1
#
_entry.id   AF-A6M1L7-F1
#
_cell.length_a   1.000
_cell.length_b   1.000
_cell.length_c   1.000
_cell.angle_alpha   90.00
_cell.angle_beta   90.00
_cell.angle_gamma   90.00
#
_symmetry.space_group_name_H-M   'P 1'
#
loop_
_entity.id
_entity.type
_entity.pdbx_description
1 polymer ?
#
loop_
_entity_poly.entity_id
_entity_poly.type
_entity_poly.pdbx_seq_one_letter_code
_entity_poly.pdbx_strand_id
1 'polypeptide(L)'
;MKSVFKSNKICISIIVFCTVAVIVTAIVLSFMKYSMNTYTITTEYQDRFLVKERVTTNYPDSQYDFELYDANAQGNNKQILSLTHVEDLNKNIVCLYRSNKLRCYLVSDFIVYKVNEEDCFRKVEINEFKNLNIDDFKFLIPVAKELFLKNWELAHDVAEFLVKCGDTETINILKRYENDDFNENELRINKCSIYSKKDIKEYSRSLLNKYKSES
;
A
#
# COMPACT_ATOMS: atom_id res chain seq x y z
N MET A 1 49.18 -11.76 -54.04
CA MET A 1 49.02 -12.55 -52.79
C MET A 1 48.90 -11.72 -51.52
N LYS A 2 49.72 -10.69 -51.26
CA LYS A 2 49.62 -9.88 -50.01
C LYS A 2 48.27 -9.14 -49.79
N SER A 3 47.56 -8.73 -50.85
CA SER A 3 46.26 -8.04 -50.69
C SER A 3 45.11 -8.97 -50.28
N VAL A 4 45.11 -10.23 -50.75
CA VAL A 4 44.10 -11.25 -50.40
C VAL A 4 44.21 -11.63 -48.92
N PHE A 5 45.43 -11.79 -48.41
CA PHE A 5 45.65 -12.03 -46.98
C PHE A 5 45.21 -10.87 -46.08
N LYS A 6 45.34 -9.62 -46.56
CA LYS A 6 44.88 -8.44 -45.81
C LYS A 6 43.36 -8.35 -45.76
N SER A 7 42.69 -8.70 -46.87
CA SER A 7 41.23 -8.74 -46.96
C SER A 7 40.62 -9.83 -46.06
N ASN A 8 41.23 -11.01 -46.00
CA ASN A 8 40.76 -12.09 -45.11
C ASN A 8 40.89 -11.73 -43.62
N LYS A 9 41.97 -11.05 -43.22
CA LYS A 9 42.14 -10.59 -41.83
C LYS A 9 41.08 -9.57 -41.42
N ILE A 10 40.73 -8.65 -42.32
CA ILE A 10 39.67 -7.66 -42.07
C ILE A 10 38.31 -8.35 -41.92
N CYS A 11 37.99 -9.31 -42.80
CA CYS A 11 36.73 -10.06 -42.70
C CYS A 11 36.62 -10.84 -41.39
N ILE A 12 37.69 -11.52 -40.97
CA ILE A 12 37.71 -12.27 -39.69
C ILE A 12 37.51 -11.31 -38.50
N SER A 13 38.19 -10.16 -38.49
CA SER A 13 38.04 -9.16 -37.43
C SER A 13 36.62 -8.61 -37.32
N ILE A 14 35.94 -8.35 -38.44
CA ILE A 14 34.54 -7.90 -38.46
C ILE A 14 33.61 -8.99 -37.89
N ILE A 15 33.80 -10.25 -38.28
CA ILE A 15 33.00 -11.38 -37.78
C ILE A 15 33.16 -11.52 -36.27
N VAL A 16 34.40 -11.44 -35.76
CA VAL A 16 34.67 -11.52 -34.31
C VAL A 16 33.99 -10.37 -33.57
N PHE A 17 34.10 -9.13 -34.09
CA PHE A 17 33.45 -7.97 -33.48
C PHE A 17 31.93 -8.09 -33.44
N CYS A 18 31.29 -8.49 -34.54
CA CYS A 18 29.86 -8.72 -34.59
C CYS A 18 29.42 -9.83 -33.62
N THR A 19 30.21 -10.91 -33.51
CA THR A 19 29.91 -12.01 -32.60
C THR A 19 29.99 -11.56 -31.14
N VAL A 20 31.03 -10.80 -30.77
CA VAL A 20 31.18 -10.24 -29.42
C VAL A 20 30.04 -9.27 -29.11
N ALA A 21 29.66 -8.39 -30.04
CA ALA A 21 28.55 -7.46 -29.85
C ALA A 21 27.23 -8.22 -29.59
N VAL A 22 26.92 -9.25 -30.38
CA VAL A 22 25.71 -10.07 -30.18
C VAL A 22 25.74 -10.79 -28.83
N ILE A 23 26.87 -11.35 -28.42
CA ILE A 23 27.01 -12.01 -27.11
C ILE A 23 26.81 -10.99 -25.97
N VAL A 24 27.42 -9.82 -26.05
CA VAL A 24 27.26 -8.76 -25.03
C VAL A 24 25.81 -8.31 -24.96
N THR A 25 25.15 -8.06 -26.10
CA THR A 25 23.73 -7.69 -26.11
C THR A 25 22.85 -8.80 -25.54
N ALA A 26 23.11 -10.06 -25.87
CA ALA A 26 22.38 -11.20 -25.32
C ALA A 26 22.56 -11.32 -23.79
N ILE A 27 23.78 -11.11 -23.30
CA ILE A 27 24.09 -11.09 -21.86
C ILE A 27 23.35 -9.93 -21.18
N VAL A 28 23.44 -8.71 -21.71
CA VAL A 28 22.74 -7.53 -21.17
C VAL A 28 21.23 -7.75 -21.17
N LEU A 29 20.65 -8.27 -22.25
CA LEU A 29 19.21 -8.58 -22.32
C LEU A 29 18.81 -9.71 -21.36
N SER A 30 19.70 -10.68 -21.12
CA SER A 30 19.44 -11.73 -20.13
C SER A 30 19.45 -11.21 -18.69
N PHE A 31 20.31 -10.22 -18.38
CA PHE A 31 20.30 -9.51 -17.10
C PHE A 31 19.11 -8.55 -16.99
N MET A 32 18.63 -7.98 -18.11
CA MET A 32 17.42 -7.15 -18.17
C MET A 32 16.12 -7.97 -18.15
N LYS A 33 16.18 -9.31 -18.14
CA LYS A 33 15.00 -10.15 -17.99
C LYS A 33 14.59 -10.16 -16.51
N TYR A 34 14.05 -9.04 -16.07
CA TYR A 34 13.57 -8.83 -14.71
C TYR A 34 12.66 -9.99 -14.30
N SER A 35 13.02 -10.67 -13.21
CA SER A 35 12.25 -11.80 -12.70
C SER A 35 10.91 -11.28 -12.18
N MET A 36 9.83 -11.75 -12.80
CA MET A 36 8.49 -11.56 -12.31
C MET A 36 8.15 -12.69 -11.35
N ASN A 37 8.03 -12.38 -10.07
CA ASN A 37 7.60 -13.34 -9.06
C ASN A 37 6.08 -13.30 -8.99
N THR A 38 5.43 -14.46 -9.06
CA THR A 38 3.98 -14.59 -8.94
C THR A 38 3.67 -15.64 -7.89
N TYR A 39 2.88 -15.28 -6.89
CA TYR A 39 2.50 -16.19 -5.82
C TYR A 39 1.12 -15.84 -5.26
N THR A 40 0.50 -16.76 -4.53
CA THR A 40 -0.82 -16.55 -3.91
C THR A 40 -0.69 -16.45 -2.41
N ILE A 41 -1.28 -15.42 -1.82
CA ILE A 41 -1.48 -15.30 -0.37
C ILE A 41 -2.91 -15.76 -0.07
N THR A 42 -3.06 -16.70 0.85
CA THR A 42 -4.37 -17.12 1.37
C THR A 42 -4.49 -16.67 2.81
N THR A 43 -5.53 -15.91 3.12
CA THR A 43 -5.76 -15.42 4.49
C THR A 43 -6.36 -16.52 5.36
N GLU A 44 -6.41 -16.28 6.68
CA GLU A 44 -7.11 -17.13 7.65
C GLU A 44 -8.59 -17.37 7.31
N TYR A 45 -9.18 -16.55 6.44
CA TYR A 45 -10.57 -16.64 6.01
C TYR A 45 -10.76 -17.23 4.62
N GLN A 46 -9.74 -17.87 4.08
CA GLN A 46 -9.75 -18.48 2.74
C GLN A 46 -9.93 -17.46 1.60
N ASP A 47 -9.71 -16.17 1.86
CA ASP A 47 -9.59 -15.17 0.81
C ASP A 47 -8.23 -15.31 0.14
N ARG A 48 -8.24 -15.37 -1.19
CA ARG A 48 -7.05 -15.63 -2.00
C ARG A 48 -6.69 -14.39 -2.79
N PHE A 49 -5.45 -13.95 -2.62
CA PHE A 49 -4.88 -12.82 -3.34
C PHE A 49 -3.73 -13.31 -4.20
N LEU A 50 -3.78 -13.00 -5.50
CA LEU A 50 -2.65 -13.21 -6.38
C LEU A 50 -1.76 -11.98 -6.32
N VAL A 51 -0.50 -12.17 -5.96
CA VAL A 51 0.53 -11.13 -5.94
C VAL A 51 1.45 -11.34 -7.14
N LYS A 52 1.71 -10.24 -7.85
CA LYS A 52 2.76 -10.17 -8.87
C LYS A 52 3.76 -9.10 -8.48
N GLU A 53 5.03 -9.46 -8.52
CA GLU A 53 6.13 -8.57 -8.18
C GLU A 53 7.14 -8.56 -9.31
N ARG A 54 7.59 -7.37 -9.70
CA ARG A 54 8.65 -7.21 -10.69
C ARG A 54 9.68 -6.26 -10.13
N VAL A 55 10.91 -6.75 -10.00
CA VAL A 55 12.05 -5.87 -9.71
C VAL A 55 12.24 -4.92 -10.89
N THR A 56 12.29 -3.62 -10.68
CA THR A 56 12.50 -2.61 -11.74
C THR A 56 13.90 -2.03 -11.71
N THR A 57 14.43 -1.78 -10.52
CA THR A 57 15.77 -1.25 -10.28
C THR A 57 16.43 -2.04 -9.16
N ASN A 58 17.74 -2.31 -9.26
CA ASN A 58 18.52 -3.04 -8.25
C ASN A 58 19.64 -2.19 -7.63
N TYR A 59 19.73 -0.91 -8.00
CA TYR A 59 20.80 -0.01 -7.56
C TYR A 59 20.34 1.45 -7.63
N PRO A 60 20.63 2.29 -6.61
CA PRO A 60 21.29 1.95 -5.34
C PRO A 60 20.41 1.07 -4.43
N ASP A 61 19.09 1.24 -4.49
CA ASP A 61 18.12 0.45 -3.73
C ASP A 61 17.24 -0.38 -4.68
N SER A 62 16.71 -1.49 -4.16
CA SER A 62 15.83 -2.36 -4.95
C SER A 62 14.43 -1.77 -5.01
N GLN A 63 13.97 -1.44 -6.22
CA GLN A 63 12.62 -0.96 -6.48
C GLN A 63 11.80 -2.06 -7.14
N TYR A 64 10.51 -2.09 -6.80
CA TYR A 64 9.59 -3.12 -7.27
C TYR A 64 8.32 -2.49 -7.81
N ASP A 65 7.77 -3.10 -8.86
CA ASP A 65 6.36 -2.99 -9.16
C ASP A 65 5.63 -4.10 -8.40
N PHE A 66 4.54 -3.75 -7.73
CA PHE A 66 3.71 -4.66 -6.96
C PHE A 66 2.27 -4.57 -7.43
N GLU A 67 1.69 -5.71 -7.78
CA GLU A 67 0.29 -5.81 -8.17
C GLU A 67 -0.43 -6.85 -7.30
N LEU A 68 -1.62 -6.48 -6.81
CA LEU A 68 -2.49 -7.34 -6.03
C LEU A 68 -3.79 -7.58 -6.78
N TYR A 69 -4.21 -8.83 -6.86
CA TYR A 69 -5.46 -9.21 -7.52
C TYR A 69 -6.35 -10.06 -6.61
N ASP A 70 -7.66 -9.91 -6.76
CA ASP A 70 -8.66 -10.82 -6.17
C ASP A 70 -8.65 -12.12 -6.99
N ALA A 71 -8.07 -13.19 -6.43
CA ALA A 71 -8.01 -14.49 -7.08
C ALA A 71 -9.33 -15.27 -6.97
N ASN A 72 -10.29 -14.77 -6.18
CA ASN A 72 -11.61 -15.35 -6.02
C ASN A 72 -12.67 -14.69 -6.94
N ALA A 73 -12.31 -13.60 -7.64
CA ALA A 73 -13.23 -12.90 -8.55
C ALA A 73 -13.55 -13.74 -9.80
N GLN A 74 -14.83 -13.80 -10.19
CA GLN A 74 -15.26 -14.48 -11.41
C GLN A 74 -14.74 -13.73 -12.66
N GLY A 75 -14.08 -14.43 -13.60
CA GLY A 75 -13.78 -13.87 -14.93
C GLY A 75 -12.36 -13.35 -15.18
N ASN A 76 -11.34 -13.93 -14.54
CA ASN A 76 -9.92 -13.52 -14.51
C ASN A 76 -9.64 -12.54 -13.37
N ASN A 77 -8.73 -12.95 -12.47
CA ASN A 77 -8.14 -12.18 -11.37
C ASN A 77 -8.33 -10.67 -11.54
N LYS A 78 -9.19 -10.05 -10.72
CA LYS A 78 -9.48 -8.62 -10.83
C LYS A 78 -8.42 -7.84 -10.08
N GLN A 79 -7.77 -6.87 -10.75
CA GLN A 79 -6.74 -6.05 -10.12
C GLN A 79 -7.36 -5.17 -9.04
N ILE A 80 -6.76 -5.21 -7.84
CA ILE A 80 -7.14 -4.42 -6.67
C ILE A 80 -6.17 -3.24 -6.53
N LEU A 81 -4.87 -3.54 -6.55
CA LEU A 81 -3.80 -2.59 -6.27
C LEU A 81 -2.69 -2.74 -7.31
N SER A 82 -2.13 -1.60 -7.72
CA SER A 82 -0.94 -1.51 -8.56
C SER A 82 -0.07 -0.40 -7.97
N LEU A 83 1.15 -0.75 -7.59
CA LEU A 83 2.17 0.15 -7.10
C LEU A 83 3.39 0.01 -8.00
N THR A 84 4.01 1.11 -8.37
CA THR A 84 5.17 1.12 -9.26
C THR A 84 6.34 1.78 -8.59
N HIS A 85 7.54 1.24 -8.77
CA HIS A 85 8.78 1.79 -8.20
C HIS A 85 8.72 2.00 -6.67
N VAL A 86 8.14 1.04 -5.94
CA VAL A 86 8.11 1.08 -4.47
C VAL A 86 9.35 0.42 -3.88
N GLU A 87 9.82 0.99 -2.77
CA GLU A 87 10.92 0.51 -1.93
C GLU A 87 10.35 -0.11 -0.65
N ASP A 88 10.96 -1.18 -0.14
CA ASP A 88 10.64 -1.79 1.16
C ASP A 88 9.15 -2.05 1.45
N LEU A 89 8.38 -2.42 0.42
CA LEU A 89 6.95 -2.68 0.57
C LEU A 89 6.69 -3.82 1.56
N ASN A 90 5.92 -3.54 2.62
CA ASN A 90 5.41 -4.57 3.51
C ASN A 90 4.30 -5.36 2.82
N LYS A 91 4.63 -6.59 2.41
CA LYS A 91 3.75 -7.49 1.64
C LYS A 91 2.70 -8.22 2.49
N ASN A 92 2.69 -7.98 3.80
CA ASN A 92 1.77 -8.66 4.70
C ASN A 92 0.34 -8.16 4.48
N ILE A 93 -0.59 -9.10 4.27
CA ILE A 93 -2.02 -8.83 4.22
C ILE A 93 -2.58 -9.10 5.61
N VAL A 94 -2.86 -8.04 6.38
CA VAL A 94 -3.31 -8.14 7.77
C VAL A 94 -4.81 -7.92 7.84
N CYS A 95 -5.57 -8.83 8.46
CA CYS A 95 -6.99 -8.58 8.70
C CYS A 95 -7.17 -7.42 9.68
N LEU A 96 -7.93 -6.39 9.27
CA LEU A 96 -8.32 -5.30 10.14
C LEU A 96 -9.71 -5.52 10.73
N TYR A 97 -10.65 -5.98 9.91
CA TYR A 97 -12.03 -6.13 10.33
C TYR A 97 -12.73 -7.21 9.51
N ARG A 98 -13.56 -8.01 10.18
CA ARG A 98 -14.41 -9.01 9.55
C ARG A 98 -15.81 -9.02 10.17
N SER A 99 -16.80 -9.06 9.28
CA SER A 99 -18.18 -9.37 9.59
C SER A 99 -18.81 -10.11 8.41
N ASN A 100 -20.07 -10.51 8.55
CA ASN A 100 -20.84 -11.08 7.45
C ASN A 100 -21.09 -10.07 6.31
N LYS A 101 -20.92 -8.76 6.56
CA LYS A 101 -21.19 -7.69 5.59
C LYS A 101 -19.94 -7.10 4.97
N LEU A 102 -18.80 -7.19 5.66
CA LEU A 102 -17.58 -6.49 5.31
C LEU A 102 -16.36 -7.31 5.70
N ARG A 103 -15.41 -7.42 4.77
CA ARG A 103 -14.07 -7.96 4.99
C ARG A 103 -13.06 -6.90 4.62
N CYS A 104 -12.13 -6.59 5.53
CA CYS A 104 -11.12 -5.57 5.32
C CYS A 104 -9.73 -6.04 5.73
N TYR A 105 -8.77 -5.78 4.87
CA TYR A 105 -7.37 -6.09 5.05
C TYR A 105 -6.52 -4.83 4.89
N LEU A 106 -5.44 -4.74 5.64
CA LEU A 106 -4.37 -3.75 5.47
C LEU A 106 -3.29 -4.34 4.57
N VAL A 107 -2.92 -3.60 3.52
CA VAL A 107 -1.80 -3.93 2.63
C VAL A 107 -0.99 -2.65 2.41
N SER A 108 0.19 -2.55 3.03
CA SER A 108 0.91 -1.27 3.17
C SER A 108 -0.03 -0.18 3.73
N ASP A 109 -0.25 0.89 2.99
CA ASP A 109 -1.08 2.04 3.38
C ASP A 109 -2.48 2.01 2.74
N PHE A 110 -2.87 0.84 2.21
CA PHE A 110 -4.16 0.63 1.56
C PHE A 110 -5.05 -0.28 2.40
N ILE A 111 -6.32 0.12 2.49
CA ILE A 111 -7.40 -0.72 2.99
C ILE A 111 -8.01 -1.44 1.80
N VAL A 112 -7.80 -2.75 1.74
CA VAL A 112 -8.41 -3.65 0.76
C VAL A 112 -9.70 -4.21 1.36
N TYR A 113 -10.85 -3.87 0.80
CA TYR A 113 -12.15 -4.20 1.37
C TYR A 113 -13.09 -4.87 0.37
N LYS A 114 -14.00 -5.71 0.88
CA LYS A 114 -15.08 -6.33 0.10
C LYS A 114 -16.37 -6.29 0.90
N VAL A 115 -17.37 -5.60 0.36
CA VAL A 115 -18.74 -5.64 0.86
C VAL A 115 -19.38 -6.93 0.34
N ASN A 116 -20.17 -7.64 1.17
CA ASN A 116 -20.59 -9.03 0.91
C ASN A 116 -21.32 -9.26 -0.42
N GLU A 117 -21.99 -8.24 -0.95
CA GLU A 117 -22.72 -8.31 -2.23
C GLU A 117 -21.85 -8.01 -3.45
N GLU A 118 -20.58 -7.64 -3.24
CA GLU A 118 -19.68 -7.29 -4.34
C GLU A 118 -18.87 -8.50 -4.82
N ASP A 119 -18.69 -8.57 -6.13
CA ASP A 119 -17.94 -9.65 -6.77
C ASP A 119 -16.45 -9.61 -6.44
N CYS A 120 -15.91 -8.44 -6.10
CA CYS A 120 -14.47 -8.23 -5.95
C CYS A 120 -14.08 -7.35 -4.76
N PHE A 121 -12.85 -7.52 -4.29
CA PHE A 121 -12.22 -6.54 -3.42
C PHE A 121 -11.97 -5.20 -4.15
N ARG A 122 -12.11 -4.10 -3.41
CA ARG A 122 -11.74 -2.74 -3.77
C ARG A 122 -10.64 -2.25 -2.82
N LYS A 123 -10.09 -1.06 -3.10
CA LYS A 123 -9.13 -0.41 -2.22
C LYS A 123 -9.51 1.05 -1.93
N VAL A 124 -9.00 1.56 -0.82
CA VAL A 124 -8.93 2.98 -0.50
C VAL A 124 -7.60 3.24 0.21
N GLU A 125 -6.95 4.36 -0.07
CA GLU A 125 -5.72 4.74 0.62
C GLU A 125 -6.06 5.34 1.99
N ILE A 126 -5.26 5.06 3.03
CA ILE A 126 -5.58 5.51 4.39
C ILE A 126 -5.61 7.04 4.47
N ASN A 127 -4.67 7.72 3.82
CA ASN A 127 -4.60 9.18 3.79
C ASN A 127 -5.79 9.86 3.07
N GLU A 128 -6.60 9.10 2.31
CA GLU A 128 -7.80 9.58 1.64
C GLU A 128 -9.02 9.59 2.57
N PHE A 129 -8.98 8.93 3.74
CA PHE A 129 -10.13 8.83 4.66
C PHE A 129 -10.72 10.19 5.02
N LYS A 130 -9.89 11.19 5.29
CA LYS A 130 -10.32 12.56 5.59
C LYS A 130 -11.17 13.20 4.48
N ASN A 131 -11.03 12.74 3.23
CA ASN A 131 -11.72 13.26 2.05
C ASN A 131 -12.89 12.38 1.57
N LEU A 132 -13.12 11.23 2.19
CA LEU A 132 -14.19 10.33 1.77
C LEU A 132 -15.57 10.96 1.99
N ASN A 133 -16.48 10.71 1.05
CA ASN A 133 -17.89 10.99 1.22
C ASN A 133 -18.47 10.05 2.29
N ILE A 134 -19.09 10.62 3.31
CA ILE A 134 -19.62 9.86 4.46
C ILE A 134 -20.71 8.88 4.01
N ASP A 135 -21.63 9.30 3.15
CA ASP A 135 -22.79 8.51 2.75
C ASP A 135 -22.37 7.25 1.98
N ASP A 136 -21.37 7.41 1.12
CA ASP A 136 -20.82 6.32 0.31
C ASP A 136 -19.98 5.35 1.15
N PHE A 137 -19.24 5.86 2.16
CA PHE A 137 -18.23 5.09 2.88
C PHE A 137 -18.55 4.79 4.35
N LYS A 138 -19.75 5.11 4.85
CA LYS A 138 -20.15 4.84 6.26
C LYS A 138 -19.96 3.40 6.71
N PHE A 139 -19.98 2.44 5.78
CA PHE A 139 -19.73 1.03 6.11
C PHE A 139 -18.30 0.77 6.60
N LEU A 140 -17.35 1.69 6.33
CA LEU A 140 -15.97 1.62 6.80
C LEU A 140 -15.77 2.18 8.22
N ILE A 141 -16.80 2.70 8.90
CA ILE A 141 -16.69 3.19 10.29
C ILE A 141 -16.01 2.17 11.21
N PRO A 142 -16.38 0.88 11.24
CA PRO A 142 -15.72 -0.10 12.09
C PRO A 142 -14.21 -0.22 11.80
N VAL A 143 -13.82 -0.12 10.54
CA VAL A 143 -12.41 -0.19 10.10
C VAL A 143 -11.65 1.06 10.54
N ALA A 144 -12.24 2.24 10.36
CA ALA A 144 -11.66 3.49 10.81
C ALA A 144 -11.43 3.49 12.34
N LYS A 145 -12.35 2.90 13.12
CA LYS A 145 -12.18 2.75 14.57
C LYS A 145 -10.99 1.84 14.92
N GLU A 146 -10.84 0.71 14.23
CA GLU A 146 -9.69 -0.18 14.43
C GLU A 146 -8.36 0.52 14.10
N LEU A 147 -8.32 1.34 13.04
CA LEU A 147 -7.14 2.13 12.67
C LEU A 147 -6.85 3.23 13.71
N PHE A 148 -7.89 3.92 14.19
CA PHE A 148 -7.78 5.01 15.16
C PHE A 148 -7.12 4.57 16.47
N LEU A 149 -7.31 3.32 16.88
CA LEU A 149 -6.77 2.79 18.12
C LEU A 149 -5.35 2.21 17.98
N LYS A 150 -4.81 2.07 16.76
CA LYS A 150 -3.52 1.39 16.52
C LYS A 150 -2.29 2.24 16.81
N ASN A 151 -2.26 3.48 16.33
CA ASN A 151 -1.22 4.48 16.58
C ASN A 151 -1.72 5.85 16.10
N TRP A 152 -1.00 6.91 16.42
CA TRP A 152 -1.45 8.25 16.07
C TRP A 152 -1.30 8.60 14.60
N GLU A 153 -0.34 8.03 13.88
CA GLU A 153 -0.22 8.25 12.44
C GLU A 153 -1.52 7.82 11.73
N LEU A 154 -2.00 6.61 12.03
CA LEU A 154 -3.26 6.11 11.51
C LEU A 154 -4.47 6.86 12.09
N ALA A 155 -4.45 7.20 13.38
CA ALA A 155 -5.52 7.97 14.00
C ALA A 155 -5.70 9.34 13.34
N HIS A 156 -4.60 10.02 13.02
CA HIS A 156 -4.62 11.31 12.34
C HIS A 156 -5.30 11.25 10.98
N ASP A 157 -5.11 10.16 10.22
CA ASP A 157 -5.68 10.01 8.89
C ASP A 157 -7.18 9.69 8.90
N VAL A 158 -7.67 8.99 9.94
CA VAL A 158 -9.06 8.53 10.03
C VAL A 158 -9.94 9.33 10.99
N ALA A 159 -9.36 10.15 11.88
CA ALA A 159 -10.11 10.89 12.89
C ALA A 159 -11.16 11.83 12.29
N GLU A 160 -10.81 12.58 11.24
CA GLU A 160 -11.75 13.50 10.59
C GLU A 160 -12.96 12.75 10.00
N PHE A 161 -12.74 11.59 9.40
CA PHE A 161 -13.83 10.74 8.90
C PHE A 161 -14.77 10.28 10.03
N LEU A 162 -14.21 9.86 11.16
CA LEU A 162 -15.00 9.42 12.32
C LEU A 162 -15.79 10.57 12.96
N VAL A 163 -15.19 11.76 13.08
CA VAL A 163 -15.87 12.97 13.59
C VAL A 163 -17.01 13.37 12.67
N LYS A 164 -16.77 13.38 11.35
CA LYS A 164 -17.79 13.61 10.32
C LYS A 164 -18.96 12.63 10.41
N CYS A 165 -18.69 11.36 10.72
CA CYS A 165 -19.72 10.34 10.94
C CYS A 165 -20.47 10.48 12.27
N GLY A 166 -20.07 11.40 13.16
CA GLY A 166 -20.66 11.55 14.48
C GLY A 166 -20.31 10.42 15.45
N ASP A 167 -19.18 9.71 15.28
CA ASP A 167 -18.78 8.64 16.20
C ASP A 167 -18.46 9.22 17.59
N THR A 168 -19.37 9.00 18.53
CA THR A 168 -19.33 9.62 19.86
C THR A 168 -18.11 9.18 20.67
N GLU A 169 -17.65 7.95 20.47
CA GLU A 169 -16.48 7.40 21.17
C GLU A 169 -15.21 8.14 20.75
N THR A 170 -14.97 8.27 19.45
CA THR A 170 -13.86 9.01 18.88
C THR A 170 -13.89 10.48 19.30
N ILE A 171 -15.07 11.12 19.23
CA ILE A 171 -15.24 12.51 19.67
C ILE A 171 -14.88 12.67 21.14
N ASN A 172 -15.25 11.72 22.01
CA ASN A 172 -14.92 11.77 23.43
C ASN A 172 -13.42 11.57 23.69
N ILE A 173 -12.76 10.69 22.94
CA ILE A 173 -11.31 10.51 23.01
C ILE A 173 -10.58 11.80 22.59
N LEU A 174 -10.98 12.43 21.48
CA LEU A 174 -10.40 13.70 21.03
C LEU A 174 -10.61 14.83 22.05
N LYS A 175 -11.77 14.86 22.74
CA LYS A 175 -12.03 15.82 23.83
C LYS A 175 -11.09 15.58 25.02
N ARG A 176 -10.78 14.33 25.35
CA ARG A 176 -9.77 14.03 26.38
C ARG A 176 -8.39 14.53 25.96
N TYR A 177 -7.97 14.24 24.73
CA TYR A 177 -6.69 14.70 24.18
C TYR A 177 -6.56 16.23 24.13
N GLU A 178 -7.61 16.96 23.78
CA GLU A 178 -7.64 18.44 23.84
C GLU A 178 -7.34 18.97 25.26
N ASN A 179 -7.73 18.20 26.29
CA ASN A 179 -7.53 18.51 27.70
C ASN A 179 -6.26 17.90 28.31
N ASP A 180 -5.36 17.35 27.48
CA ASP A 180 -4.12 16.68 27.91
C ASP A 180 -4.35 15.41 28.76
N ASP A 181 -5.53 14.81 28.66
CA ASP A 181 -5.88 13.54 29.31
C ASP A 181 -5.55 12.36 28.38
N PHE A 182 -4.37 11.78 28.59
CA PHE A 182 -3.89 10.57 27.92
C PHE A 182 -3.70 9.44 28.92
N ASN A 183 -4.11 8.23 28.57
CA ASN A 183 -3.78 7.04 29.34
C ASN A 183 -2.40 6.47 28.96
N GLU A 184 -1.82 5.65 29.84
CA GLU A 184 -0.47 5.10 29.63
C GLU A 184 -0.36 4.22 28.38
N ASN A 185 -1.44 3.50 28.03
CA ASN A 185 -1.45 2.63 26.85
C ASN A 185 -1.40 3.45 25.55
N GLU A 186 -2.16 4.53 25.45
CA GLU A 186 -2.15 5.48 24.32
C GLU A 186 -0.75 6.06 24.14
N LEU A 187 -0.09 6.46 25.23
CA LEU A 187 1.27 6.99 25.19
C LEU A 187 2.31 5.93 24.78
N ARG A 188 2.15 4.69 25.27
CA ARG A 188 3.03 3.57 24.92
C ARG A 188 2.91 3.23 23.44
N ILE A 189 1.69 3.16 22.93
CA ILE A 189 1.41 2.91 21.51
C ILE A 189 1.99 4.04 20.63
N ASN A 190 1.92 5.28 21.12
CA ASN A 190 2.45 6.44 20.41
C ASN A 190 3.98 6.61 20.49
N LYS A 191 4.71 5.74 21.21
CA LYS A 191 6.13 5.95 21.51
C LYS A 191 7.03 6.05 20.26
N CYS A 192 6.63 5.41 19.16
CA CYS A 192 7.38 5.40 17.89
C CYS A 192 6.78 6.33 16.83
N SER A 193 5.76 7.11 17.18
CA SER A 193 5.12 8.06 16.29
C SER A 193 5.93 9.35 16.15
N ILE A 194 5.83 10.00 15.00
CA ILE A 194 6.40 11.34 14.80
C ILE A 194 5.59 12.43 15.53
N TYR A 195 4.38 12.12 16.00
CA TYR A 195 3.48 13.05 16.66
C TYR A 195 3.73 13.12 18.16
N SER A 196 4.08 14.30 18.65
CA SER A 196 4.18 14.58 20.09
C SER A 196 2.80 14.74 20.73
N LYS A 197 2.73 14.67 22.07
CA LYS A 197 1.49 14.98 22.82
C LYS A 197 0.92 16.36 22.46
N LYS A 198 1.81 17.33 22.23
CA LYS A 198 1.43 18.69 21.86
C LYS A 198 0.73 18.70 20.50
N ASP A 199 1.30 18.03 19.49
CA ASP A 199 0.74 17.94 18.14
C ASP A 199 -0.66 17.30 18.18
N ILE A 200 -0.78 16.22 18.95
CA ILE A 200 -2.05 15.51 19.15
C ILE A 200 -3.12 16.43 19.77
N LYS A 201 -2.75 17.17 20.81
CA LYS A 201 -3.65 18.11 21.50
C LYS A 201 -4.11 19.24 20.57
N GLU A 202 -3.19 19.82 19.82
CA GLU A 202 -3.47 20.88 18.85
C GLU A 202 -4.36 20.37 17.70
N TYR A 203 -4.06 19.21 17.15
CA TYR A 203 -4.89 18.54 16.14
C TYR A 203 -6.30 18.28 16.65
N SER A 204 -6.43 17.67 17.84
CA SER A 204 -7.73 17.33 18.43
C SER A 204 -8.60 18.58 18.64
N ARG A 205 -8.02 19.66 19.16
CA ARG A 205 -8.70 20.96 19.31
C ARG A 205 -9.14 21.53 17.96
N SER A 206 -8.24 21.56 16.99
CA SER A 206 -8.51 22.11 15.65
C SER A 206 -9.67 21.35 14.99
N LEU A 207 -9.62 20.02 15.03
CA LEU A 207 -10.62 19.15 14.43
C LEU A 207 -11.99 19.30 15.11
N LEU A 208 -12.04 19.29 16.45
CA LEU A 208 -13.30 19.47 17.17
C LEU A 208 -13.91 20.86 16.93
N ASN A 209 -13.10 21.91 16.85
CA ASN A 209 -13.59 23.26 16.58
C ASN A 209 -14.13 23.41 15.16
N LYS A 210 -13.49 22.77 14.18
CA LYS A 210 -13.96 22.74 12.78
C LYS A 210 -15.40 22.23 12.66
N TYR A 211 -15.78 21.22 13.44
CA TYR A 211 -17.09 20.58 13.36
C TYR A 211 -18.10 21.00 14.44
N LYS A 212 -17.69 21.71 15.50
CA LYS A 212 -18.62 22.34 16.46
C LYS A 212 -19.42 23.48 15.83
N SER A 213 -18.88 24.16 14.83
CA SER A 213 -19.55 25.28 14.15
C SER A 213 -20.60 24.85 13.13
N GLU A 214 -20.67 23.57 12.80
CA GLU A 214 -21.55 23.02 11.76
C GLU A 214 -22.77 22.28 12.35
N SER A 215 -22.79 22.07 13.67
CA SER A 215 -23.87 21.43 14.44
C SER A 215 -24.70 22.44 15.21
#